data_AF-A5H6F3-F1
#
_entry.id   AF-A5H6F3-F1
#
_cell.length_a   1.000
_cell.length_b   1.000
_cell.length_c   1.000
_cell.angle_alpha   90.00
_cell.angle_beta   90.00
_cell.angle_gamma   90.00
#
_symmetry.space_group_name_H-M   'P 1'
#
loop_
_entity.id
_entity.type
_entity.pdbx_description
1 polymer ?
#
loop_
_entity_poly.entity_id
_entity_poly.type
_entity_poly.pdbx_seq_one_letter_code
_entity_poly.pdbx_strand_id
1 'polypeptide(L)'
;ACPSQCSCPGTDVNCHERRLASVPAEIPTTTKILRLYINQITKLEPGVFDSLVNLQILVLYQNRLTTLPAGVFDRLVKLKELYLGSNQLGALPVGVFDKLTQLTHLGLNDNQLKSVPRSAFDNLESLTHIWLYGNPWDCACSDILYLSRWISQHPGLVFGYLNLDPDQAHCSGTNTPVRAVTEASTSPSKCP
;
A
#
# COMPACT_ATOMS: atom_id res chain seq x y z
N ALA A 1 3.10 7.23 26.64
CA ALA A 1 2.93 8.70 26.58
C ALA A 1 2.63 9.08 25.13
N CYS A 2 2.09 10.28 24.86
CA CYS A 2 1.91 10.73 23.47
C CYS A 2 3.25 11.28 22.93
N PRO A 3 3.67 10.98 21.68
CA PRO A 3 4.86 11.58 21.10
C PRO A 3 4.75 13.11 21.10
N SER A 4 5.83 13.81 21.44
CA SER A 4 5.84 15.27 21.66
C SER A 4 5.39 16.09 20.44
N GLN A 5 5.62 15.54 19.24
CA GLN A 5 5.26 16.15 17.96
C GLN A 5 3.88 15.73 17.47
N CYS A 6 3.06 15.05 18.29
CA CYS A 6 1.76 14.51 17.90
C CYS A 6 0.66 14.93 18.88
N SER A 7 -0.59 14.66 18.52
CA SER A 7 -1.75 14.79 19.41
C SER A 7 -2.43 13.43 19.56
N CYS A 8 -2.80 13.04 20.78
CA CYS A 8 -3.30 11.69 21.06
C CYS A 8 -4.64 11.67 21.81
N PRO A 9 -5.78 12.02 21.17
CA PRO A 9 -7.08 11.88 21.80
C PRO A 9 -7.50 10.40 21.87
N GLY A 10 -7.69 9.87 23.08
CA GLY A 10 -8.11 8.48 23.27
C GLY A 10 -7.09 7.47 22.73
N THR A 11 -7.50 6.71 21.71
CA THR A 11 -6.65 5.71 21.03
C THR A 11 -6.17 6.17 19.64
N ASP A 12 -6.42 7.42 19.28
CA ASP A 12 -5.98 8.01 18.03
C ASP A 12 -4.64 8.73 18.24
N VAL A 13 -3.71 8.59 17.30
CA VAL A 13 -2.42 9.28 17.30
C VAL A 13 -2.28 10.06 16.01
N ASN A 14 -2.35 11.38 16.13
CA ASN A 14 -2.34 12.33 15.03
C ASN A 14 -0.96 13.00 14.92
N CYS A 15 -0.20 12.57 13.92
CA CYS A 15 1.14 13.05 13.60
C CYS A 15 1.23 13.60 12.16
N HIS A 16 0.10 13.93 11.53
CA HIS A 16 0.07 14.44 10.16
C HIS A 16 0.53 15.91 10.07
N GLU A 17 1.11 16.31 8.94
CA GLU A 17 1.52 17.70 8.66
C GLU A 17 2.54 18.28 9.65
N ARG A 18 3.40 17.43 10.21
CA ARG A 18 4.39 17.81 11.23
C ARG A 18 5.83 17.89 10.69
N ARG A 19 6.01 17.74 9.37
CA ARG A 19 7.33 17.69 8.70
C ARG A 19 8.23 16.58 9.27
N LEU A 20 7.65 15.49 9.73
CA LEU A 20 8.40 14.37 10.32
C LEU A 20 9.28 13.71 9.27
N ALA A 21 10.54 13.48 9.60
CA ALA A 21 11.47 12.72 8.76
C ALA A 21 11.44 11.20 9.04
N SER A 22 10.84 10.80 10.16
CA SER A 22 10.72 9.42 10.60
C SER A 22 9.44 9.21 11.43
N VAL A 23 9.05 7.96 11.64
CA VAL A 23 7.97 7.61 12.57
C VAL A 23 8.40 8.01 14.00
N PRO A 24 7.58 8.76 14.76
CA PRO A 24 7.92 9.13 16.13
C PRO A 24 8.07 7.89 17.03
N ALA A 25 9.04 7.94 17.94
CA ALA A 25 9.16 6.93 18.99
C ALA A 25 7.99 7.03 19.98
N GLU A 26 7.82 5.97 20.77
CA GLU A 26 6.88 5.92 21.92
C GLU A 26 5.40 6.10 21.56
N ILE A 27 4.97 5.66 20.37
CA ILE A 27 3.54 5.56 20.04
C ILE A 27 2.87 4.61 21.05
N PRO A 28 1.78 5.01 21.72
CA PRO A 28 1.07 4.15 22.66
C PRO A 28 0.65 2.80 22.03
N THR A 29 0.85 1.69 22.74
CA THR A 29 0.45 0.35 22.25
C THR A 29 -1.06 0.13 22.20
N THR A 30 -1.82 1.03 22.82
CA THR A 30 -3.29 1.08 22.76
C THR A 30 -3.81 1.77 21.50
N THR A 31 -2.92 2.31 20.65
CA THR A 31 -3.32 3.04 19.44
C THR A 31 -4.10 2.15 18.47
N LYS A 32 -5.25 2.66 18.03
CA LYS A 32 -6.11 2.06 17.01
C LYS A 32 -6.01 2.79 15.67
N ILE A 33 -5.73 4.09 15.69
CA ILE A 33 -5.61 4.90 14.48
C ILE A 33 -4.31 5.69 14.54
N LEU A 34 -3.44 5.52 13.54
CA LEU A 34 -2.18 6.22 13.42
C LEU A 34 -2.16 7.01 12.11
N ARG A 35 -2.10 8.35 12.23
CA ARG A 35 -2.08 9.28 11.09
C ARG A 35 -0.69 9.89 10.96
N LEU A 36 0.03 9.50 9.92
CA LEU A 36 1.40 9.95 9.58
C LEU A 36 1.48 10.60 8.19
N TYR A 37 0.34 10.94 7.57
CA TYR A 37 0.28 11.51 6.24
C TYR A 37 0.81 12.96 6.15
N ILE A 38 1.14 13.40 4.94
CA ILE A 38 1.73 14.74 4.66
C ILE A 38 2.92 14.99 5.59
N ASN A 39 3.93 14.14 5.47
CA ASN A 39 5.19 14.27 6.19
C ASN A 39 6.36 14.09 5.20
N GLN A 40 7.58 13.97 5.73
CA GLN A 40 8.80 13.85 4.95
C GLN A 40 9.50 12.51 5.23
N ILE A 41 8.73 11.49 5.61
CA ILE A 41 9.25 10.17 5.98
C ILE A 41 9.77 9.50 4.71
N THR A 42 11.07 9.19 4.69
CA THR A 42 11.75 8.58 3.54
C THR A 42 11.92 7.07 3.68
N LYS A 43 11.92 6.57 4.92
CA LYS A 43 12.07 5.15 5.23
C LYS A 43 11.30 4.78 6.49
N LEU A 44 10.90 3.52 6.56
CA LEU A 44 10.42 2.88 7.78
C LEU A 44 11.53 1.99 8.31
N GLU A 45 11.77 2.04 9.62
CA GLU A 45 12.72 1.11 10.25
C GLU A 45 12.06 -0.28 10.38
N PRO A 46 12.82 -1.38 10.29
CA PRO A 46 12.29 -2.71 10.56
C PRO A 46 11.63 -2.79 11.93
N GLY A 47 10.43 -3.38 12.00
CA GLY A 47 9.68 -3.55 13.25
C GLY A 47 9.08 -2.27 13.84
N VAL A 48 9.11 -1.13 13.12
CA VAL A 48 8.62 0.17 13.64
C VAL A 48 7.16 0.15 14.10
N PHE A 49 6.35 -0.78 13.62
CA PHE A 49 4.94 -0.93 14.00
C PHE A 49 4.65 -2.18 14.84
N ASP A 50 5.67 -2.96 15.23
CA ASP A 50 5.48 -4.29 15.85
C ASP A 50 4.72 -4.24 17.17
N SER A 51 4.85 -3.14 17.93
CA SER A 51 4.16 -2.93 19.20
C SER A 51 2.70 -2.50 19.04
N LEU A 52 2.26 -2.12 17.84
CA LEU A 52 0.94 -1.56 17.55
C LEU A 52 -0.07 -2.65 17.17
N VAL A 53 -0.11 -3.74 17.92
CA VAL A 53 -0.95 -4.93 17.64
C VAL A 53 -2.47 -4.66 17.66
N ASN A 54 -2.88 -3.48 18.16
CA ASN A 54 -4.28 -3.03 18.20
C ASN A 54 -4.65 -2.08 17.05
N LEU A 55 -3.70 -1.77 16.16
CA LEU A 55 -3.89 -0.82 15.08
C LEU A 55 -4.93 -1.33 14.08
N GLN A 56 -5.85 -0.44 13.71
CA GLN A 56 -6.94 -0.68 12.78
C GLN A 56 -6.80 0.18 11.53
N ILE A 57 -6.29 1.40 11.67
CA ILE A 57 -6.10 2.34 10.56
C ILE A 57 -4.68 2.88 10.60
N LEU A 58 -3.94 2.70 9.50
CA LEU A 58 -2.61 3.26 9.29
C LEU A 58 -2.60 4.14 8.05
N VAL A 59 -2.36 5.44 8.26
CA VAL A 59 -2.37 6.44 7.19
C VAL A 59 -0.96 6.97 6.96
N LEU A 60 -0.34 6.62 5.83
CA LEU A 60 1.03 6.97 5.45
C LEU A 60 1.10 7.72 4.10
N TYR A 61 -0.04 8.11 3.53
CA TYR A 61 -0.07 8.77 2.22
C TYR A 61 0.66 10.12 2.22
N GLN A 62 1.12 10.59 1.05
CA GLN A 62 1.87 11.85 0.92
C GLN A 62 3.12 11.89 1.83
N ASN A 63 3.96 10.87 1.70
CA ASN A 63 5.31 10.80 2.26
C ASN A 63 6.33 10.61 1.12
N ARG A 64 7.56 10.20 1.45
CA ARG A 64 8.66 10.00 0.48
C ARG A 64 9.22 8.58 0.56
N LEU A 65 8.39 7.61 0.94
CA LEU A 65 8.80 6.20 1.08
C LEU A 65 9.15 5.63 -0.29
N THR A 66 10.36 5.06 -0.42
CA THR A 66 10.81 4.40 -1.66
C THR A 66 10.73 2.89 -1.60
N THR A 67 10.81 2.32 -0.40
CA THR A 67 10.75 0.89 -0.11
C THR A 67 10.04 0.65 1.23
N LEU A 68 9.61 -0.59 1.45
CA LEU A 68 9.09 -1.07 2.72
C LEU A 68 10.02 -2.17 3.26
N PRO A 69 10.31 -2.21 4.57
CA PRO A 69 10.97 -3.36 5.17
C PRO A 69 10.11 -4.62 5.05
N ALA A 70 10.75 -5.78 4.86
CA ALA A 70 10.04 -7.05 4.92
C ALA A 70 9.36 -7.23 6.30
N GLY A 71 8.12 -7.70 6.30
CA GLY A 71 7.35 -7.95 7.52
C GLY A 71 6.90 -6.71 8.30
N VAL A 72 7.06 -5.49 7.75
CA VAL A 72 6.75 -4.23 8.47
C VAL A 72 5.30 -4.13 8.97
N PHE A 73 4.38 -4.92 8.42
CA PHE A 73 2.97 -4.95 8.83
C PHE A 73 2.54 -6.27 9.49
N ASP A 74 3.46 -7.22 9.72
CA ASP A 74 3.11 -8.59 10.13
C ASP A 74 2.39 -8.68 11.49
N ARG A 75 2.67 -7.72 12.38
CA ARG A 75 2.04 -7.64 13.70
C ARG A 75 0.68 -6.94 13.69
N LEU A 76 0.29 -6.31 12.58
CA LEU A 76 -0.91 -5.50 12.45
C LEU A 76 -2.13 -6.36 12.06
N VAL A 77 -2.34 -7.48 12.74
CA VAL A 77 -3.38 -8.48 12.41
C VAL A 77 -4.83 -7.99 12.55
N LYS A 78 -5.03 -6.80 13.14
CA LYS A 78 -6.33 -6.12 13.28
C LYS A 78 -6.51 -4.96 12.29
N LEU A 79 -5.54 -4.75 11.39
CA LEU A 79 -5.57 -3.64 10.44
C LEU A 79 -6.72 -3.82 9.46
N LYS A 80 -7.48 -2.75 9.27
CA LYS A 80 -8.63 -2.64 8.35
C LYS A 80 -8.32 -1.72 7.20
N GLU A 81 -7.56 -0.66 7.44
CA GLU A 81 -7.27 0.35 6.42
C GLU A 81 -5.79 0.68 6.41
N LEU A 82 -5.20 0.60 5.21
CA LEU A 82 -3.80 0.93 4.96
C LEU A 82 -3.71 1.85 3.75
N TYR A 83 -3.26 3.09 3.99
CA TYR A 83 -3.09 4.09 2.94
C TYR A 83 -1.61 4.41 2.74
N LEU A 84 -1.05 3.93 1.63
CA LEU A 84 0.34 4.15 1.19
C LEU A 84 0.45 5.02 -0.07
N GLY A 85 -0.67 5.59 -0.54
CA GLY A 85 -0.72 6.35 -1.77
C GLY A 85 0.15 7.63 -1.76
N SER A 86 0.48 8.17 -2.93
CA SER A 86 1.32 9.37 -3.05
C SER A 86 2.66 9.24 -2.29
N ASN A 87 3.35 8.12 -2.52
CA ASN A 87 4.72 7.88 -2.06
C ASN A 87 5.61 7.65 -3.29
N GLN A 88 6.78 7.03 -3.12
CA GLN A 88 7.74 6.76 -4.19
C GLN A 88 8.08 5.26 -4.25
N LEU A 89 7.16 4.39 -3.83
CA LEU A 89 7.41 2.95 -3.71
C LEU A 89 7.69 2.36 -5.09
N GLY A 90 8.90 1.84 -5.29
CA GLY A 90 9.31 1.21 -6.55
C GLY A 90 8.95 -0.28 -6.64
N ALA A 91 8.89 -0.96 -5.50
CA ALA A 91 8.51 -2.36 -5.38
C ALA A 91 7.93 -2.64 -3.99
N LEU A 92 7.19 -3.74 -3.87
CA LEU A 92 6.68 -4.25 -2.60
C LEU A 92 7.45 -5.51 -2.20
N PRO A 93 7.82 -5.68 -0.92
CA PRO A 93 8.35 -6.95 -0.44
C PRO A 93 7.34 -8.09 -0.64
N VAL A 94 7.84 -9.28 -0.95
CA VAL A 94 7.01 -10.49 -1.00
C VAL A 94 6.35 -10.71 0.36
N GLY A 95 5.04 -10.98 0.36
CA GLY A 95 4.27 -11.28 1.57
C GLY A 95 4.00 -10.08 2.50
N VAL A 96 4.28 -8.85 2.08
CA VAL A 96 4.13 -7.64 2.93
C VAL A 96 2.70 -7.43 3.46
N PHE A 97 1.69 -8.06 2.84
CA PHE A 97 0.28 -7.98 3.26
C PHE A 97 -0.28 -9.29 3.80
N ASP A 98 0.51 -10.37 3.90
CA ASP A 98 0.01 -11.73 4.18
C ASP A 98 -0.73 -11.87 5.52
N LYS A 99 -0.40 -11.03 6.50
CA LYS A 99 -1.01 -11.06 7.84
C LYS A 99 -2.23 -10.16 7.97
N LEU A 100 -2.58 -9.39 6.93
CA LEU A 100 -3.62 -8.37 6.97
C LEU A 100 -4.99 -8.92 6.53
N THR A 101 -5.42 -10.04 7.11
CA THR A 101 -6.64 -10.76 6.67
C THR A 101 -7.94 -9.99 6.92
N GLN A 102 -7.91 -8.97 7.80
CA GLN A 102 -9.03 -8.08 8.10
C GLN A 102 -9.03 -6.78 7.27
N LEU A 103 -8.08 -6.63 6.34
CA LEU A 103 -7.92 -5.40 5.56
C LEU A 103 -9.09 -5.24 4.59
N THR A 104 -9.78 -4.11 4.68
CA THR A 104 -10.89 -3.74 3.80
C THR A 104 -10.47 -2.68 2.78
N HIS A 105 -9.53 -1.80 3.13
CA HIS A 105 -9.06 -0.72 2.26
C HIS A 105 -7.54 -0.74 2.11
N LEU A 106 -7.08 -0.75 0.85
CA LEU A 106 -5.66 -0.69 0.51
C LEU A 106 -5.39 0.39 -0.54
N GLY A 107 -4.72 1.47 -0.15
CA GLY A 107 -4.29 2.53 -1.07
C GLY A 107 -2.84 2.36 -1.50
N LEU A 108 -2.60 2.09 -2.78
CA LEU A 108 -1.26 2.01 -3.41
C LEU A 108 -1.08 3.00 -4.56
N ASN A 109 -2.07 3.84 -4.83
CA ASN A 109 -2.08 4.79 -5.94
C ASN A 109 -0.94 5.82 -5.85
N ASP A 110 -0.59 6.41 -6.99
CA ASP A 110 0.42 7.48 -7.07
C ASP A 110 1.76 7.07 -6.42
N ASN A 111 2.30 5.95 -6.87
CA ASN A 111 3.62 5.43 -6.47
C ASN A 111 4.46 5.18 -7.74
N GLN A 112 5.57 4.43 -7.62
CA GLN A 112 6.47 4.08 -8.73
C GLN A 112 6.46 2.56 -9.00
N LEU A 113 5.36 1.88 -8.66
CA LEU A 113 5.26 0.43 -8.79
C LEU A 113 5.16 0.04 -10.27
N LYS A 114 5.99 -0.92 -10.67
CA LYS A 114 5.98 -1.51 -12.02
C LYS A 114 5.22 -2.82 -12.09
N SER A 115 5.19 -3.56 -10.99
CA SER A 115 4.44 -4.80 -10.79
C SER A 115 4.14 -4.96 -9.31
N VAL A 116 3.39 -5.99 -8.95
CA VAL A 116 3.27 -6.43 -7.55
C VAL A 116 3.75 -7.87 -7.45
N PRO A 117 4.32 -8.30 -6.31
CA PRO A 117 4.70 -9.68 -6.11
C PRO A 117 3.55 -10.64 -6.42
N ARG A 118 3.89 -11.82 -6.94
CA ARG A 118 2.93 -12.91 -7.04
C ARG A 118 2.33 -13.16 -5.65
N SER A 119 1.03 -13.44 -5.63
CA SER A 119 0.21 -13.67 -4.42
C SER A 119 0.12 -12.50 -3.43
N ALA A 120 0.51 -11.27 -3.81
CA ALA A 120 0.50 -10.12 -2.90
C ALA A 120 -0.85 -9.83 -2.24
N PHE A 121 -1.97 -10.23 -2.86
CA PHE A 121 -3.33 -9.96 -2.38
C PHE A 121 -4.11 -11.22 -2.00
N ASP A 122 -3.50 -12.41 -2.04
CA ASP A 122 -4.23 -13.68 -1.93
C ASP A 122 -4.86 -13.88 -0.54
N ASN A 123 -4.23 -13.34 0.51
CA ASN A 123 -4.73 -13.43 1.89
C ASN A 123 -5.63 -12.25 2.30
N LEU A 124 -5.92 -11.31 1.39
CA LEU A 124 -6.75 -10.14 1.69
C LEU A 124 -8.25 -10.45 1.51
N GLU A 125 -8.74 -11.44 2.27
CA GLU A 125 -10.09 -11.99 2.14
C GLU A 125 -11.21 -10.97 2.43
N SER A 126 -10.91 -9.95 3.23
CA SER A 126 -11.87 -8.90 3.61
C SER A 126 -11.82 -7.67 2.69
N LEU A 127 -11.01 -7.67 1.64
CA LEU A 127 -10.75 -6.48 0.84
C LEU A 127 -11.99 -6.05 0.07
N THR A 128 -12.34 -4.77 0.19
CA THR A 128 -13.48 -4.17 -0.51
C THR A 128 -13.06 -3.04 -1.44
N HIS A 129 -11.95 -2.36 -1.13
CA HIS A 129 -11.45 -1.23 -1.91
C HIS A 129 -9.94 -1.32 -2.08
N ILE A 130 -9.49 -1.24 -3.32
CA ILE A 130 -8.08 -1.05 -3.65
C ILE A 130 -7.90 0.05 -4.69
N TRP A 131 -6.91 0.91 -4.47
CA TRP A 131 -6.54 1.97 -5.40
C TRP A 131 -5.14 1.70 -5.96
N LEU A 132 -5.05 1.57 -7.28
CA LEU A 132 -3.83 1.18 -8.01
C LEU A 132 -3.42 2.18 -9.10
N TYR A 133 -4.23 3.21 -9.34
CA TYR A 133 -3.98 4.22 -10.37
C TYR A 133 -2.71 5.03 -10.11
N GLY A 134 -2.20 5.73 -11.11
CA GLY A 134 -1.03 6.60 -10.93
C GLY A 134 0.28 5.84 -10.65
N ASN A 135 0.39 4.57 -11.08
CA ASN A 135 1.62 3.79 -11.03
C ASN A 135 2.09 3.47 -12.46
N PRO A 136 3.41 3.48 -12.74
CA PRO A 136 3.97 3.18 -14.05
C PRO A 136 4.05 1.67 -14.29
N TRP A 137 2.91 0.98 -14.34
CA TRP A 137 2.83 -0.47 -14.50
C TRP A 137 3.57 -0.96 -15.76
N ASP A 138 4.56 -1.84 -15.59
CA ASP A 138 5.34 -2.40 -16.69
C ASP A 138 4.61 -3.61 -17.28
N CYS A 139 3.79 -3.33 -18.29
CA CYS A 139 3.00 -4.35 -18.96
C CYS A 139 3.77 -5.14 -20.03
N ALA A 140 5.07 -4.89 -20.22
CA ALA A 140 5.89 -5.67 -21.14
C ALA A 140 6.55 -6.87 -20.44
N CYS A 141 6.88 -6.72 -19.16
CA CYS A 141 7.40 -7.78 -18.29
C CYS A 141 6.30 -8.77 -17.88
N SER A 142 6.64 -10.06 -17.76
CA SER A 142 5.69 -11.11 -17.33
C SER A 142 5.22 -10.99 -15.87
N ASP A 143 5.95 -10.26 -15.02
CA ASP A 143 5.59 -10.08 -13.60
C ASP A 143 4.24 -9.37 -13.41
N ILE A 144 3.79 -8.62 -14.42
CA ILE A 144 2.48 -7.95 -14.40
C ILE A 144 1.30 -8.92 -14.43
N LEU A 145 1.51 -10.17 -14.88
CA LEU A 145 0.42 -11.10 -15.16
C LEU A 145 -0.40 -11.45 -13.91
N TYR A 146 0.22 -11.47 -12.73
CA TYR A 146 -0.52 -11.63 -11.48
C TYR A 146 -1.52 -10.49 -11.29
N LEU A 147 -1.06 -9.24 -11.39
CA LEU A 147 -1.90 -8.07 -11.20
C LEU A 147 -3.02 -7.99 -12.24
N SER A 148 -2.69 -8.21 -13.52
CA SER A 148 -3.67 -8.22 -14.63
C SER A 148 -4.81 -9.21 -14.37
N ARG A 149 -4.45 -10.46 -14.01
CA ARG A 149 -5.42 -11.52 -13.70
C ARG A 149 -6.23 -11.19 -12.46
N TRP A 150 -5.58 -10.69 -11.40
CA TRP A 150 -6.25 -10.34 -10.15
C TRP A 150 -7.30 -9.24 -10.35
N ILE A 151 -6.98 -8.16 -11.08
CA ILE A 151 -7.94 -7.09 -11.40
C ILE A 151 -9.09 -7.64 -12.25
N SER A 152 -8.79 -8.50 -13.24
CA SER A 152 -9.81 -9.12 -14.09
C SER A 152 -10.80 -9.99 -13.31
N GLN A 153 -10.34 -10.66 -12.24
CA GLN A 153 -11.17 -11.49 -11.38
C GLN A 153 -11.94 -10.69 -10.32
N HIS A 154 -11.42 -9.53 -9.93
CA HIS A 154 -11.98 -8.70 -8.85
C HIS A 154 -12.32 -7.27 -9.30
N PRO A 155 -13.01 -7.07 -10.45
CA PRO A 155 -13.24 -5.72 -10.98
C PRO A 155 -14.07 -4.86 -10.03
N GLY A 156 -14.94 -5.47 -9.20
CA GLY A 156 -15.78 -4.79 -8.20
C GLY A 156 -15.04 -4.26 -6.97
N LEU A 157 -13.72 -4.54 -6.83
CA LEU A 157 -12.91 -4.09 -5.70
C LEU A 157 -11.99 -2.92 -6.06
N VAL A 158 -11.83 -2.61 -7.35
CA VAL A 158 -10.81 -1.66 -7.82
C VAL A 158 -11.44 -0.30 -8.09
N PHE A 159 -10.95 0.71 -7.38
CA PHE A 159 -11.49 2.06 -7.39
C PHE A 159 -10.52 3.05 -8.03
N GLY A 160 -11.08 3.97 -8.80
CA GLY A 160 -10.45 5.22 -9.22
C GLY A 160 -10.58 6.30 -8.15
N TYR A 161 -10.40 7.56 -8.54
CA TYR A 161 -10.42 8.68 -7.60
C TYR A 161 -11.79 8.90 -6.92
N LEU A 162 -12.89 8.69 -7.65
CA LEU A 162 -14.26 8.98 -7.15
C LEU A 162 -15.18 7.76 -7.13
N ASN A 163 -14.91 6.75 -7.96
CA ASN A 163 -15.84 5.64 -8.20
C ASN A 163 -15.09 4.35 -8.53
N LEU A 164 -15.82 3.24 -8.48
CA LEU A 164 -15.40 1.96 -9.01
C LEU A 164 -14.96 2.13 -10.47
N ASP A 165 -13.76 1.69 -10.83
CA ASP A 165 -13.23 1.96 -12.17
C ASP A 165 -12.57 0.78 -12.90
N PRO A 166 -12.39 -0.45 -12.39
CA PRO A 166 -11.46 -1.51 -12.89
C PRO A 166 -10.30 -1.22 -13.89
N ASP A 167 -10.42 -0.28 -14.82
CA ASP A 167 -9.48 0.09 -15.86
C ASP A 167 -8.44 1.12 -15.37
N GLN A 168 -8.64 1.78 -14.22
CA GLN A 168 -7.78 2.86 -13.69
C GLN A 168 -6.29 2.53 -13.51
N ALA A 169 -5.91 1.26 -13.48
CA ALA A 169 -4.51 0.85 -13.51
C ALA A 169 -4.07 0.78 -14.98
N HIS A 170 -3.15 1.65 -15.39
CA HIS A 170 -2.75 1.78 -16.80
C HIS A 170 -1.29 1.35 -17.03
N CYS A 171 -1.06 0.70 -18.16
CA CYS A 171 0.26 0.31 -18.63
C CYS A 171 1.12 1.52 -18.99
N SER A 172 2.34 1.56 -18.47
CA SER A 172 3.32 2.59 -18.81
C SER A 172 3.60 2.59 -20.31
N GLY A 173 3.61 3.78 -20.91
CA GLY A 173 3.92 4.00 -22.33
C GLY A 173 2.78 3.73 -23.33
N THR A 174 1.82 2.85 -23.00
CA THR A 174 0.68 2.52 -23.89
C THR A 174 -0.65 3.07 -23.39
N ASN A 175 -0.75 3.36 -22.09
CA ASN A 175 -1.96 3.83 -21.43
C ASN A 175 -3.17 2.89 -21.57
N THR A 176 -2.92 1.61 -21.86
CA THR A 176 -3.96 0.56 -21.88
C THR A 176 -4.24 0.05 -20.48
N PRO A 177 -5.45 -0.45 -20.18
CA PRO A 177 -5.74 -1.03 -18.87
C PRO A 177 -4.89 -2.26 -18.59
N VAL A 178 -4.30 -2.33 -17.39
CA VAL A 178 -3.48 -3.47 -16.92
C VAL A 178 -4.28 -4.77 -16.99
N ARG A 179 -5.58 -4.73 -16.67
CA ARG A 179 -6.44 -5.93 -16.70
C ARG A 179 -6.65 -6.53 -18.09
N ALA A 180 -6.34 -5.78 -19.16
CA ALA A 180 -6.43 -6.28 -20.53
C ALA A 180 -5.13 -6.98 -20.98
N VAL A 181 -4.08 -6.97 -20.17
CA VAL A 181 -2.78 -7.58 -20.51
C VAL A 181 -2.87 -9.10 -20.47
N THR A 182 -2.39 -9.74 -21.54
CA THR A 182 -2.36 -11.20 -21.68
C THR A 182 -0.94 -11.73 -21.69
N GLU A 183 -0.78 -13.04 -21.48
CA GLU A 183 0.52 -13.71 -21.52
C GLU A 183 1.21 -13.58 -22.90
N ALA A 184 0.44 -13.57 -23.99
CA ALA A 184 0.97 -13.40 -25.34
C ALA A 184 1.59 -12.00 -25.59
N SER A 185 1.19 -11.00 -24.80
CA SER A 185 1.70 -9.62 -24.90
C SER A 185 2.89 -9.32 -23.98
N THR A 186 3.25 -10.25 -23.09
CA THR A 186 4.37 -10.08 -22.13
C THR A 186 5.53 -11.01 -22.43
N SER A 187 6.69 -10.76 -21.82
CA SER A 187 7.84 -11.67 -21.88
C SER A 187 8.68 -11.58 -20.60
N PRO A 188 9.15 -12.71 -20.04
CA PRO A 188 10.16 -12.71 -18.97
C PRO A 188 11.47 -12.02 -19.37
N SER A 189 11.83 -12.05 -20.65
CA SER A 189 13.04 -11.40 -21.16
C SER A 189 12.96 -9.88 -21.19
N LYS A 190 11.77 -9.31 -20.95
CA LYS A 190 11.52 -7.86 -20.88
C LYS A 190 11.42 -7.36 -19.44
N CYS A 191 11.64 -8.23 -18.45
CA CYS A 191 11.72 -7.85 -17.06
C CYS A 191 13.10 -7.25 -16.74
N PRO A 192 13.16 -6.21 -15.88
CA PRO A 192 14.40 -5.55 -15.50
C PRO A 192 15.32 -6.41 -14.62
#